data_AF-W0SKX2-F1
#
_entry.id   AF-W0SKX2-F1
#
_cell.length_a   1.000
_cell.length_b   1.000
_cell.length_c   1.000
_cell.angle_alpha   90.00
_cell.angle_beta   90.00
_cell.angle_gamma   90.00
#
_symmetry.space_group_name_H-M   'P 1'
#
loop_
_entity.id
_entity.type
_entity.pdbx_description
1 polymer ?
#
loop_
_entity_poly.entity_id
_entity_poly.type
_entity_poly.pdbx_seq_one_letter_code
_entity_poly.pdbx_strand_id
1 'polypeptide(L)'
;NIDPTAQELAEIAVNTADTAKIFDIEPKIAMLSFSTKGSAKAPQVEKVQTATKIAKETRPDILLDGELQFDAAFVPGTAAVKAPDSDIAGQANVFIFPDLQSGNISYKIAQRLGMFEAIGPILQGFNKPVNDLSRGSSAEDIYKLAII
;
A
#
# COMPACT_ATOMS: atom_id res chain seq x y z
N ASN A 1 -12.46 -4.59 1.62
CA ASN A 1 -12.70 -3.30 2.31
C ASN A 1 -12.92 -2.21 1.27
N ILE A 2 -14.10 -1.57 1.24
CA ILE A 2 -14.45 -0.54 0.23
C ILE A 2 -13.87 0.82 0.61
N ASP A 3 -14.19 1.29 1.81
CA ASP A 3 -13.61 2.50 2.40
C ASP A 3 -13.15 2.12 3.82
N PRO A 4 -11.88 1.69 3.98
CA PRO A 4 -11.38 1.22 5.26
C PRO A 4 -11.32 2.37 6.26
N THR A 5 -11.67 2.09 7.50
CA THR A 5 -11.43 2.95 8.66
C THR A 5 -9.93 3.14 8.89
N ALA A 6 -9.54 4.11 9.72
CA ALA A 6 -8.12 4.32 10.06
C ALA A 6 -7.49 3.08 10.73
N GLN A 7 -8.25 2.36 11.55
CA GLN A 7 -7.82 1.12 12.20
C GLN A 7 -7.58 0.02 11.17
N GLU A 8 -8.56 -0.24 10.31
CA GLU A 8 -8.44 -1.24 9.24
C GLU A 8 -7.31 -0.90 8.27
N LEU A 9 -7.10 0.39 7.97
CA LEU A 9 -6.02 0.83 7.09
C LEU A 9 -4.64 0.60 7.72
N ALA A 10 -4.51 0.79 9.03
CA ALA A 10 -3.29 0.44 9.77
C ALA A 10 -3.04 -1.08 9.78
N GLU A 11 -4.08 -1.87 9.99
CA GLU A 11 -4.02 -3.34 9.93
C GLU A 11 -3.65 -3.84 8.54
N ILE A 12 -4.20 -3.22 7.48
CA ILE A 12 -3.81 -3.49 6.09
C ILE A 12 -2.31 -3.24 5.92
N ALA A 13 -1.79 -2.09 6.39
CA ALA A 13 -0.37 -1.76 6.27
C ALA A 13 0.53 -2.79 6.97
N VAL A 14 0.18 -3.18 8.20
CA VAL A 14 0.93 -4.19 8.97
C VAL A 14 0.90 -5.55 8.28
N ASN A 15 -0.29 -6.03 7.89
CA ASN A 15 -0.42 -7.32 7.22
C ASN A 15 0.30 -7.33 5.86
N THR A 16 0.25 -6.23 5.11
CA THR A 16 0.96 -6.12 3.83
C THR A 16 2.48 -6.07 4.02
N ALA A 17 2.98 -5.53 5.13
CA ALA A 17 4.41 -5.62 5.49
C ALA A 17 4.88 -7.07 5.57
N ASP A 18 4.09 -7.91 6.24
CA ASP A 18 4.42 -9.33 6.43
C ASP A 18 4.24 -10.11 5.11
N THR A 19 3.22 -9.80 4.32
CA THR A 19 3.06 -10.35 2.96
C THR A 19 4.24 -10.01 2.05
N ALA A 20 4.75 -8.77 2.10
CA ALA A 20 5.90 -8.37 1.27
C ALA A 20 7.14 -9.22 1.57
N LYS A 21 7.37 -9.57 2.84
CA LYS A 21 8.50 -10.44 3.25
C LYS A 21 8.39 -11.86 2.69
N ILE A 22 7.17 -12.39 2.46
CA ILE A 22 6.97 -13.70 1.81
C ILE A 22 7.56 -13.69 0.39
N PHE A 23 7.53 -12.53 -0.27
CA PHE A 23 8.12 -12.31 -1.59
C PHE A 23 9.58 -11.83 -1.55
N ASP A 24 10.26 -11.95 -0.41
CA ASP A 24 11.65 -11.50 -0.19
C ASP A 24 11.84 -9.98 -0.43
N ILE A 25 10.79 -9.20 -0.15
CA ILE A 25 10.80 -7.74 -0.24
C ILE A 25 10.96 -7.16 1.17
N GLU A 26 12.01 -6.36 1.39
CA GLU A 26 12.13 -5.56 2.60
C GLU A 26 11.14 -4.38 2.54
N PRO A 27 10.10 -4.34 3.39
CA PRO A 27 8.99 -3.41 3.21
C PRO A 27 9.35 -1.98 3.60
N LYS A 28 9.19 -1.04 2.67
CA LYS A 28 9.20 0.42 2.86
C LYS A 28 7.82 0.96 2.50
N ILE A 29 7.01 1.21 3.52
CA ILE A 29 5.56 1.37 3.38
C ILE A 29 5.16 2.83 3.33
N ALA A 30 4.53 3.24 2.23
CA ALA A 30 3.90 4.54 2.09
C ALA A 30 2.38 4.45 2.28
N MET A 31 1.85 5.17 3.27
CA MET A 31 0.41 5.38 3.45
C MET A 31 -0.05 6.49 2.51
N LEU A 32 -0.73 6.11 1.41
CA LEU A 32 -1.05 7.02 0.33
C LEU A 32 -2.24 7.93 0.64
N SER A 33 -2.16 9.17 0.16
CA SER A 33 -3.23 10.16 0.18
C SER A 33 -3.09 11.10 -1.02
N PHE A 34 -4.07 11.99 -1.21
CA PHE A 34 -3.93 13.13 -2.11
C PHE A 34 -3.16 14.30 -1.47
N SER A 35 -2.81 14.19 -0.19
CA SER A 35 -1.98 15.14 0.57
C SER A 35 -0.60 14.54 0.86
N THR A 36 0.39 15.41 1.07
CA THR A 36 1.69 15.03 1.65
C THR A 36 1.93 15.86 2.90
N LYS A 37 2.14 15.21 4.06
CA LYS A 37 2.53 15.85 5.33
C LYS A 37 1.74 17.12 5.69
N GLY A 38 0.43 17.09 5.50
CA GLY A 38 -0.51 18.17 5.83
C GLY A 38 -0.68 19.24 4.75
N SER A 39 -0.22 19.00 3.50
CA SER A 39 -0.41 19.95 2.40
C SER A 39 -1.87 20.25 2.08
N ALA A 40 -2.78 19.34 2.43
CA ALA A 40 -4.23 19.58 2.42
C ALA A 40 -4.85 19.11 3.76
N LYS A 41 -6.05 19.62 4.05
CA LYS A 41 -6.82 19.23 5.24
C LYS A 41 -8.20 18.75 4.82
N ALA A 42 -8.51 17.50 5.14
CA ALA A 42 -9.81 16.89 4.91
C ALA A 42 -9.94 15.64 5.78
N PRO A 43 -11.16 15.17 6.07
CA PRO A 43 -11.38 13.94 6.84
C PRO A 43 -10.62 12.72 6.27
N GLN A 44 -10.49 12.64 4.94
CA GLN A 44 -9.75 11.57 4.27
C GLN A 44 -8.24 11.65 4.52
N VAL A 45 -7.68 12.86 4.66
CA VAL A 45 -6.26 13.07 5.02
C VAL A 45 -6.04 12.67 6.48
N GLU A 46 -6.91 13.14 7.37
CA GLU A 46 -6.86 12.81 8.81
C GLU A 46 -6.98 11.29 9.05
N LYS A 47 -7.79 10.61 8.26
CA LYS A 47 -7.91 9.14 8.27
C LYS A 47 -6.56 8.46 8.03
N VAL A 48 -5.83 8.89 6.99
CA VAL A 48 -4.52 8.30 6.63
C VAL A 48 -3.45 8.68 7.67
N GLN A 49 -3.46 9.91 8.18
CA GLN A 49 -2.57 10.33 9.26
C GLN A 49 -2.79 9.51 10.53
N THR A 50 -4.05 9.29 10.91
CA THR A 50 -4.43 8.47 12.06
C THR A 50 -4.01 7.02 11.86
N ALA A 51 -4.27 6.44 10.69
CA ALA A 51 -3.83 5.08 10.34
C ALA A 51 -2.30 4.94 10.42
N THR A 52 -1.56 5.93 9.91
CA THR A 52 -0.09 5.96 9.96
C THR A 52 0.40 5.91 11.41
N LYS A 53 -0.22 6.69 12.30
CA LYS A 53 0.13 6.70 13.72
C LYS A 53 -0.14 5.34 14.36
N ILE A 54 -1.34 4.79 14.16
CA ILE A 54 -1.74 3.48 14.71
C ILE A 54 -0.78 2.38 14.24
N ALA A 55 -0.43 2.36 12.95
CA ALA A 55 0.49 1.37 12.39
C ALA A 55 1.89 1.46 13.03
N LYS A 56 2.45 2.66 13.17
CA LYS A 56 3.75 2.89 13.84
C LYS A 56 3.74 2.46 15.31
N GLU A 57 2.65 2.72 16.03
CA GLU A 57 2.49 2.31 17.43
C GLU A 57 2.34 0.79 17.57
N THR A 58 1.66 0.14 16.62
CA THR A 58 1.38 -1.30 16.63
C THR A 58 2.60 -2.12 16.24
N ARG A 59 3.37 -1.66 15.25
CA ARG A 59 4.57 -2.30 14.72
C ARG A 59 5.68 -1.26 14.57
N PRO A 60 6.40 -0.91 15.65
CA PRO A 60 7.51 0.04 15.56
C PRO A 60 8.71 -0.50 14.78
N ASP A 61 8.74 -1.80 14.47
CA ASP A 61 9.77 -2.48 13.71
C ASP A 61 9.65 -2.31 12.19
N ILE A 62 8.48 -1.93 11.66
CA ILE A 62 8.28 -1.78 10.21
C ILE A 62 8.61 -0.36 9.74
N LEU A 63 9.30 -0.28 8.61
CA LEU A 63 9.61 0.98 7.94
C LEU A 63 8.37 1.52 7.24
N LEU A 64 7.69 2.49 7.87
CA LEU A 64 6.42 3.03 7.41
C LEU A 64 6.34 4.54 7.58
N ASP A 65 5.76 5.25 6.61
CA ASP A 65 5.46 6.66 6.76
C ASP A 65 4.21 7.12 6.01
N GLY A 66 3.65 8.24 6.47
CA GLY A 66 2.43 8.82 5.95
C GLY A 66 2.11 10.20 6.53
N GLU A 67 1.14 10.93 5.98
CA GLU A 67 0.49 10.63 4.70
C GLU A 67 1.32 11.18 3.52
N LEU A 68 1.37 10.44 2.41
CA LEU A 68 2.19 10.79 1.23
C LEU A 68 1.37 10.74 -0.07
N GLN A 69 1.60 11.69 -0.97
CA GLN A 69 1.21 11.53 -2.38
C GLN A 69 2.11 10.51 -3.07
N PHE A 70 1.64 9.92 -4.18
CA PHE A 70 2.42 8.91 -4.91
C PHE A 70 3.77 9.45 -5.42
N ASP A 71 3.82 10.71 -5.88
CA ASP A 71 5.06 11.35 -6.31
C ASP A 71 6.07 11.49 -5.17
N ALA A 72 5.63 11.88 -3.98
CA ALA A 72 6.46 11.92 -2.77
C ALA A 72 6.86 10.52 -2.28
N ALA A 73 6.03 9.50 -2.49
CA ALA A 73 6.37 8.12 -2.12
C ALA A 73 7.39 7.47 -3.07
N PHE A 74 7.34 7.79 -4.36
CA PHE A 74 8.06 7.08 -5.42
C PHE A 74 9.26 7.82 -6.01
N VAL A 75 9.25 9.16 -6.07
CA VAL A 75 10.28 9.96 -6.76
C VAL A 75 11.18 10.66 -5.74
N PRO A 76 12.48 10.31 -5.64
CA PRO A 76 13.42 10.91 -4.67
C PRO A 76 13.49 12.45 -4.73
N GLY A 77 13.49 13.01 -5.95
CA GLY A 77 13.54 14.46 -6.13
C GLY A 77 12.33 15.19 -5.56
N THR A 78 11.13 14.61 -5.70
CA THR A 78 9.90 15.17 -5.12
C THR A 78 9.85 14.96 -3.62
N ALA A 79 10.29 13.80 -3.14
CA ALA A 79 10.38 13.47 -1.73
C ALA A 79 11.26 14.46 -0.95
N ALA A 80 12.44 14.79 -1.49
CA ALA A 80 13.36 15.75 -0.88
C ALA A 80 12.74 17.15 -0.68
N VAL A 81 11.70 17.50 -1.45
CA VAL A 81 10.98 18.77 -1.31
C VAL A 81 9.75 18.63 -0.41
N LYS A 82 8.93 17.59 -0.61
CA LYS A 82 7.63 17.47 0.06
C LYS A 82 7.69 16.78 1.43
N ALA A 83 8.69 15.93 1.66
CA ALA A 83 8.85 15.15 2.88
C ALA A 83 10.34 14.86 3.18
N PRO A 84 11.18 15.90 3.36
CA PRO A 84 12.64 15.75 3.50
C PRO A 84 13.08 14.91 4.70
N ASP A 85 12.33 14.92 5.79
CA ASP A 85 12.65 14.20 7.03
C ASP A 85 12.06 12.78 7.06
N SER A 86 11.53 12.28 5.94
CA SER A 86 10.95 10.95 5.84
C SER A 86 11.99 9.93 5.39
N ASP A 87 12.20 8.89 6.19
CA ASP A 87 13.05 7.75 5.83
C ASP A 87 12.43 6.86 4.74
N ILE A 88 11.17 7.11 4.33
CA ILE A 88 10.43 6.30 3.36
C ILE A 88 10.16 7.02 2.05
N ALA A 89 9.92 8.34 2.10
CA ALA A 89 9.57 9.11 0.92
C ALA A 89 10.64 8.98 -0.18
N GLY A 90 10.18 8.81 -1.42
CA GLY A 90 11.01 8.69 -2.62
C GLY A 90 11.61 7.31 -2.85
N GLN A 91 11.38 6.36 -1.93
CA GLN A 91 11.94 5.01 -2.03
C GLN A 91 10.98 3.92 -1.50
N ALA A 92 9.69 4.23 -1.41
CA ALA A 92 8.69 3.25 -1.00
C ALA A 92 8.57 2.12 -2.04
N ASN A 93 8.35 0.91 -1.56
CA ASN A 93 8.07 -0.28 -2.39
C ASN A 93 6.77 -1.00 -2.00
N VAL A 94 6.12 -0.56 -0.91
CA VAL A 94 4.79 -1.01 -0.50
C VAL A 94 3.87 0.22 -0.43
N PHE A 95 2.74 0.17 -1.13
CA PHE A 95 1.83 1.31 -1.28
C PHE A 95 0.45 0.97 -0.73
N ILE A 96 0.07 1.62 0.37
CA ILE A 96 -1.22 1.40 1.03
C ILE A 96 -2.19 2.47 0.56
N PHE A 97 -3.17 2.06 -0.25
CA PHE A 97 -4.18 2.95 -0.81
C PHE A 97 -5.27 3.28 0.22
N PRO A 98 -5.79 4.53 0.25
CA PRO A 98 -6.72 4.97 1.27
C PRO A 98 -8.11 4.33 1.15
N ASP A 99 -8.47 3.80 -0.03
CA ASP A 99 -9.75 3.16 -0.30
C ASP A 99 -9.67 2.21 -1.51
N LEU A 100 -10.74 1.47 -1.78
CA LEU A 100 -10.82 0.52 -2.87
C LEU A 100 -10.85 1.18 -4.25
N GLN A 101 -11.41 2.39 -4.39
CA GLN A 101 -11.45 3.07 -5.68
C GLN A 101 -10.03 3.40 -6.13
N SER A 102 -9.29 4.10 -5.26
CA SER A 102 -7.90 4.47 -5.49
C SER A 102 -7.01 3.24 -5.68
N GLY A 103 -7.15 2.20 -4.85
CA GLY A 103 -6.38 0.96 -5.00
C GLY A 103 -6.67 0.22 -6.31
N ASN A 104 -7.95 -0.06 -6.59
CA ASN A 104 -8.35 -0.86 -7.75
C ASN A 104 -8.01 -0.17 -9.08
N ILE A 105 -8.26 1.13 -9.18
CA ILE A 105 -7.95 1.92 -10.37
C ILE A 105 -6.43 1.98 -10.56
N SER A 106 -5.66 2.27 -9.50
CA SER A 106 -4.23 2.53 -9.61
C SER A 106 -3.42 1.28 -9.98
N TYR A 107 -3.70 0.10 -9.39
CA TYR A 107 -2.94 -1.10 -9.78
C TYR A 107 -3.23 -1.48 -11.25
N LYS A 108 -4.46 -1.24 -11.74
CA LYS A 108 -4.80 -1.45 -13.16
C LYS A 108 -4.13 -0.43 -14.07
N ILE A 109 -4.02 0.83 -13.65
CA ILE A 109 -3.24 1.84 -14.37
C ILE A 109 -1.76 1.42 -14.43
N ALA A 110 -1.17 1.02 -13.30
CA ALA A 110 0.22 0.54 -13.26
C ALA A 110 0.43 -0.67 -14.17
N GLN A 111 -0.51 -1.62 -14.19
CA GLN A 111 -0.47 -2.76 -15.11
C GLN A 111 -0.56 -2.34 -16.58
N ARG A 112 -1.56 -1.52 -16.93
CA ARG A 112 -1.90 -1.24 -18.34
C ARG A 112 -1.06 -0.16 -19.00
N LEU A 113 -0.67 0.86 -18.24
CA LEU A 113 0.14 1.98 -18.74
C LEU A 113 1.60 1.85 -18.31
N GLY A 114 1.84 1.40 -17.08
CA GLY A 114 3.19 1.18 -16.56
C GLY A 114 3.82 -0.13 -17.02
N MET A 115 3.06 -0.99 -17.72
CA MET A 115 3.52 -2.30 -18.22
C MET A 115 4.03 -3.22 -17.10
N PHE A 116 3.55 -3.02 -15.87
CA PHE A 116 3.83 -3.92 -14.76
C PHE A 116 3.05 -5.22 -14.89
N GLU A 117 3.68 -6.32 -14.49
CA GLU A 117 2.96 -7.55 -14.23
C GLU A 117 2.19 -7.44 -12.91
N ALA A 118 0.92 -7.86 -12.90
CA ALA A 118 0.07 -7.78 -11.72
C ALA A 118 -0.40 -9.20 -11.36
N ILE A 119 0.03 -9.69 -10.21
CA ILE A 119 -0.34 -11.00 -9.67
C ILE A 119 -1.39 -10.80 -8.57
N GLY A 120 -2.46 -11.60 -8.59
CA GLY A 120 -3.48 -11.59 -7.52
C GLY A 120 -4.93 -11.42 -8.01
N PRO A 121 -5.89 -11.25 -7.08
CA PRO A 121 -5.70 -10.78 -5.70
C PRO A 121 -5.16 -11.84 -4.73
N ILE A 122 -4.23 -11.42 -3.85
CA ILE A 122 -3.71 -12.24 -2.76
C ILE A 122 -4.40 -11.77 -1.48
N LEU A 123 -5.11 -12.67 -0.79
CA LEU A 123 -5.79 -12.37 0.45
C LEU A 123 -4.83 -12.57 1.63
N GLN A 124 -4.99 -11.74 2.66
CA GLN A 124 -4.09 -11.69 3.82
C GLN A 124 -4.89 -11.64 5.14
N GLY A 125 -4.28 -12.06 6.24
CA GLY A 125 -4.86 -11.98 7.59
C GLY A 125 -5.78 -13.15 7.99
N PHE A 126 -5.80 -14.25 7.24
CA PHE A 126 -6.58 -15.45 7.57
C PHE A 126 -5.74 -16.47 8.34
N ASN A 127 -6.38 -17.28 9.19
CA ASN A 127 -5.72 -18.39 9.91
C ASN A 127 -5.16 -19.49 8.97
N LYS A 128 -5.67 -19.57 7.73
CA LYS A 128 -5.21 -20.48 6.69
C LYS A 128 -5.27 -19.76 5.32
N PRO A 129 -4.38 -20.09 4.37
CA PRO A 129 -4.39 -19.50 3.03
C PRO A 129 -5.69 -19.80 2.30
N VAL A 130 -6.33 -18.75 1.81
CA VAL A 130 -7.48 -18.79 0.90
C VAL A 130 -7.28 -17.62 -0.05
N ASN A 131 -7.39 -17.85 -1.36
CA ASN A 131 -7.26 -16.79 -2.36
C ASN A 131 -8.46 -16.81 -3.31
N ASP A 132 -8.77 -15.65 -3.88
CA ASP A 132 -9.83 -15.48 -4.87
C ASP A 132 -9.24 -15.21 -6.25
N LEU A 133 -9.83 -15.77 -7.29
CA LEU A 133 -9.40 -15.57 -8.67
C LEU A 133 -10.34 -14.61 -9.38
N SER A 134 -9.77 -13.71 -10.19
CA SER A 134 -10.61 -12.89 -11.07
C SER A 134 -11.30 -13.77 -12.11
N ARG A 135 -12.54 -13.43 -12.48
CA ARG A 135 -13.26 -14.12 -13.58
C ARG A 135 -12.52 -14.07 -14.92
N GLY A 136 -11.62 -13.10 -15.10
CA GLY A 136 -10.80 -12.96 -16.30
C GLY A 136 -9.37 -13.51 -16.17
N SER A 137 -9.08 -14.32 -15.16
CA SER A 137 -7.73 -14.87 -14.93
C SER A 137 -7.34 -15.85 -16.04
N SER A 138 -6.08 -15.78 -16.47
CA SER A 138 -5.47 -16.75 -17.37
C SER A 138 -5.07 -18.03 -16.62
N ALA A 139 -4.75 -19.11 -17.36
CA ALA A 139 -4.22 -20.33 -16.75
C ALA A 139 -2.90 -20.08 -15.98
N GLU A 140 -2.09 -19.14 -16.45
CA GLU A 140 -0.85 -18.74 -15.80
C GLU A 140 -1.11 -17.98 -14.50
N ASP A 141 -2.13 -17.11 -14.45
CA ASP A 141 -2.53 -16.42 -13.23
C ASP A 141 -2.99 -17.41 -12.14
N ILE A 142 -3.75 -18.44 -12.54
CA ILE A 142 -4.20 -19.52 -11.65
C ILE A 142 -3.01 -20.30 -11.11
N TYR A 143 -2.06 -20.66 -11.97
CA TYR A 143 -0.85 -21.38 -11.57
C TYR A 143 0.00 -20.57 -10.59
N LYS A 144 0.24 -19.29 -10.88
CA LYS A 144 0.99 -18.39 -10.00
C LYS A 144 0.31 -18.23 -8.64
N LEU A 145 -1.01 -18.04 -8.62
CA LEU A 145 -1.76 -17.90 -7.36
C LEU A 145 -1.79 -19.19 -6.54
N ALA A 146 -1.66 -20.36 -7.15
CA ALA A 146 -1.60 -21.64 -6.44
C ALA A 146 -0.23 -21.92 -5.80
N ILE A 147 0.85 -21.28 -6.30
CA ILE A 147 2.19 -21.36 -5.69
C ILE A 147 2.27 -20.47 -4.43
N ILE A 148 1.59 -19.33 -4.49
CA ILE A 148 1.49 -18.33 -3.42
C ILE A 148 0.63 -18.88 -2.27
#